data_AF-A0A6V7HYI5-F1
#
_entry.id   AF-A0A6V7HYI5-F1
#
_cell.length_a   1.000
_cell.length_b   1.000
_cell.length_c   1.000
_cell.angle_alpha   90.00
_cell.angle_beta   90.00
_cell.angle_gamma   90.00
#
_symmetry.space_group_name_H-M   'P 1'
#
loop_
_entity.id
_entity.type
_entity.pdbx_description
1 polymer ?
#
loop_
_entity_poly.entity_id
_entity_poly.type
_entity_poly.pdbx_seq_one_letter_code
_entity_poly.pdbx_strand_id
1 'polypeptide(L)'
;KVYCGHEYTCKNLEFGLKVEPSNADIKTKLEWAMTQRRIQAATIPSTIGDEKKTNPFMRVHEPSVMEHTATTDPIITMASLRREKDNFK
;
A
#
# COMPACT_ATOMS: atom_id res chain seq x y z
N LYS A 1 -10.13 2.73 14.07
CA LYS A 1 -10.33 3.30 12.72
C LYS A 1 -9.17 4.25 12.44
N VAL A 2 -8.69 4.35 11.21
CA VAL A 2 -7.56 5.19 10.81
C VAL A 2 -8.11 6.34 9.96
N TYR A 3 -7.82 7.57 10.37
CA TYR A 3 -8.20 8.80 9.68
C TYR A 3 -6.91 9.51 9.28
N CYS A 4 -6.53 9.43 8.00
CA CYS A 4 -5.33 10.07 7.48
C CYS A 4 -5.63 11.48 6.95
N GLY A 5 -4.59 12.32 6.84
CA GLY A 5 -4.74 13.73 6.45
C GLY A 5 -4.96 13.99 4.96
N HIS A 6 -4.78 12.97 4.10
CA HIS A 6 -4.80 13.15 2.65
C HIS A 6 -5.44 11.97 1.90
N GLU A 7 -6.10 12.29 0.80
CA GLU A 7 -6.77 11.33 -0.10
C GLU A 7 -5.78 10.76 -1.13
N TYR A 8 -4.86 9.91 -0.65
CA TYR A 8 -3.80 9.28 -1.46
C TYR A 8 -4.01 7.77 -1.69
N THR A 9 -5.18 7.24 -1.34
CA THR A 9 -5.43 5.80 -1.29
C THR A 9 -5.22 5.10 -2.63
N CYS A 10 -5.73 5.61 -3.75
CA CYS A 10 -5.53 4.97 -5.05
C CYS A 10 -4.05 4.88 -5.44
N LYS A 11 -3.31 6.00 -5.40
CA LYS A 11 -1.88 6.03 -5.72
C LYS A 11 -1.04 5.15 -4.78
N ASN A 12 -1.40 5.11 -3.49
CA ASN A 12 -0.72 4.25 -2.53
C ASN A 12 -0.95 2.77 -2.83
N LEU A 13 -2.16 2.39 -3.24
CA LEU A 13 -2.51 1.00 -3.60
C LEU A 13 -1.93 0.60 -4.96
N GLU A 14 -1.83 1.52 -5.92
CA GLU A 14 -1.10 1.30 -7.19
C GLU A 14 0.38 0.98 -6.93
N PHE A 15 1.03 1.74 -6.03
CA PHE A 15 2.37 1.40 -5.57
C PHE A 15 2.39 0.05 -4.84
N GLY A 16 1.39 -0.23 -4.01
CA GLY A 16 1.24 -1.53 -3.35
C GLY A 16 1.17 -2.70 -4.32
N LEU A 17 0.47 -2.57 -5.44
CA LEU A 17 0.42 -3.60 -6.49
C LEU A 17 1.75 -3.76 -7.22
N LYS A 18 2.54 -2.69 -7.34
CA LYS A 18 3.90 -2.82 -7.89
C LYS A 18 4.78 -3.67 -6.98
N VAL A 19 4.69 -3.45 -5.66
CA VAL A 19 5.48 -4.17 -4.64
C VAL A 19 4.99 -5.61 -4.45
N GLU A 20 3.68 -5.84 -4.43
CA GLU A 20 3.09 -7.17 -4.29
C GLU A 20 2.02 -7.44 -5.39
N PRO A 21 2.43 -7.77 -6.63
CA PRO A 21 1.50 -7.94 -7.76
C PRO A 21 0.46 -9.05 -7.58
N SER A 22 0.75 -10.01 -6.72
CA SER A 22 -0.11 -11.17 -6.41
C SER A 22 -1.02 -10.95 -5.20
N ASN A 23 -0.90 -9.82 -4.49
CA ASN A 23 -1.72 -9.55 -3.31
C ASN A 23 -3.15 -9.16 -3.70
N ALA A 24 -4.08 -10.10 -3.51
CA ALA A 24 -5.50 -9.92 -3.87
C ALA A 24 -6.19 -8.84 -3.03
N ASP A 25 -5.81 -8.67 -1.75
CA ASP A 25 -6.39 -7.64 -0.88
C ASP A 25 -6.12 -6.24 -1.44
N ILE A 26 -4.92 -5.99 -1.99
CA ILE A 26 -4.58 -4.71 -2.61
C ILE A 26 -5.43 -4.47 -3.86
N LYS A 27 -5.59 -5.49 -4.72
CA LYS A 27 -6.42 -5.38 -5.96
C LYS A 27 -7.86 -5.00 -5.62
N THR A 28 -8.48 -5.76 -4.71
CA THR A 28 -9.86 -5.51 -4.27
C THR A 28 -9.99 -4.13 -3.62
N LYS A 29 -9.02 -3.71 -2.80
CA LYS A 29 -9.06 -2.39 -2.16
C LYS A 29 -8.89 -1.27 -3.18
N LEU A 30 -8.08 -1.45 -4.21
CA LEU A 30 -7.87 -0.46 -5.28
C LEU A 30 -9.15 -0.27 -6.11
N GLU A 31 -9.80 -1.35 -6.52
CA GLU A 31 -11.08 -1.29 -7.25
C GLU A 31 -12.16 -0.55 -6.45
N TRP A 32 -12.26 -0.86 -5.14
CA TRP A 32 -13.14 -0.14 -4.23
C TRP A 32 -12.77 1.35 -4.16
N ALA A 33 -11.49 1.67 -3.97
CA ALA A 33 -11.02 3.06 -3.85
C ALA A 33 -11.29 3.85 -5.13
N MET A 34 -11.02 3.29 -6.31
CA MET A 34 -11.33 3.88 -7.61
C MET A 34 -12.83 4.16 -7.76
N THR A 35 -13.69 3.23 -7.33
CA THR A 35 -15.14 3.40 -7.35
C THR A 35 -15.58 4.56 -6.45
N GLN A 36 -15.06 4.65 -5.23
CA GLN A 36 -15.35 5.77 -4.31
C GLN A 36 -14.88 7.11 -4.91
N ARG A 37 -13.68 7.15 -5.47
CA ARG A 37 -13.14 8.38 -6.08
C ARG A 37 -13.94 8.82 -7.30
N ARG A 38 -14.48 7.89 -8.10
CA ARG A 38 -15.36 8.21 -9.25
C ARG A 38 -16.63 8.93 -8.83
N ILE A 39 -17.17 8.62 -7.65
CA ILE A 39 -18.34 9.29 -7.08
C ILE A 39 -17.97 10.44 -6.13
N GLN A 40 -16.70 10.89 -6.16
CA GLN A 40 -16.15 11.95 -5.28
C GLN A 40 -16.27 11.66 -3.77
N ALA A 41 -16.46 10.39 -3.39
CA ALA A 41 -16.47 9.97 -2.00
C ALA A 41 -15.04 9.86 -1.43
N ALA A 42 -14.96 9.99 -0.10
CA ALA A 42 -13.72 9.79 0.64
C ALA A 42 -13.41 8.29 0.79
N THR A 43 -12.13 7.93 0.80
CA THR A 43 -11.69 6.53 1.04
C THR A 43 -11.29 6.27 2.50
N ILE A 44 -11.51 7.27 3.36
CA ILE A 44 -11.33 7.19 4.80
C ILE A 44 -12.68 6.98 5.51
N PRO A 45 -12.70 6.35 6.70
CA PRO A 45 -11.58 5.75 7.41
C PRO A 45 -11.26 4.32 6.99
N SER A 46 -10.00 3.92 7.13
CA SER A 46 -9.57 2.50 7.09
C SER A 46 -9.49 1.89 8.51
N THR A 47 -9.00 0.65 8.60
CA THR A 47 -8.65 -0.01 9.87
C THR A 47 -7.19 -0.46 9.86
N ILE A 48 -6.58 -0.64 11.03
CA ILE A 48 -5.22 -1.21 11.12
C ILE A 48 -5.17 -2.62 10.51
N GLY A 49 -6.25 -3.39 10.58
CA GLY A 49 -6.36 -4.68 9.91
C GLY A 49 -6.27 -4.56 8.39
N ASP A 50 -6.93 -3.56 7.80
CA ASP A 50 -6.83 -3.29 6.36
C ASP A 50 -5.42 -2.86 5.96
N GLU A 51 -4.79 -1.97 6.74
CA GLU A 51 -3.42 -1.51 6.48
C GLU A 51 -2.41 -2.66 6.52
N LYS A 52 -2.51 -3.58 7.48
CA LYS A 52 -1.64 -4.76 7.56
C LYS A 52 -1.77 -5.72 6.36
N LYS A 53 -2.90 -5.67 5.64
CA LYS A 53 -3.11 -6.48 4.43
C LYS A 53 -2.64 -5.79 3.15
N THR A 54 -2.67 -4.46 3.12
CA THR A 54 -2.56 -3.71 1.86
C THR A 54 -1.44 -2.69 1.80
N ASN A 55 -0.92 -2.23 2.94
CA ASN A 55 0.08 -1.17 2.99
C ASN A 55 1.50 -1.75 3.02
N PRO A 56 2.33 -1.54 1.99
CA PRO A 56 3.68 -2.11 1.93
C PRO A 56 4.55 -1.73 3.13
N PHE A 57 4.39 -0.51 3.65
CA PHE A 57 5.16 -0.01 4.78
C PHE A 57 4.79 -0.69 6.11
N MET A 58 3.55 -1.19 6.22
CA MET A 58 3.10 -1.97 7.38
C MET A 58 3.42 -3.47 7.22
N ARG A 59 3.95 -3.86 6.06
CA ARG A 59 4.20 -5.25 5.63
C ARG A 59 5.67 -5.53 5.37
N VAL A 60 6.59 -4.67 5.84
CA VAL A 60 8.04 -4.85 5.64
C VAL A 60 8.61 -6.12 6.27
N HIS A 61 7.85 -6.80 7.13
CA HIS A 61 8.19 -8.09 7.71
C HIS A 61 7.73 -9.28 6.83
N GLU A 62 6.93 -9.03 5.80
CA GLU A 62 6.40 -10.08 4.93
C GLU A 62 7.45 -10.52 3.91
N PRO A 63 7.64 -11.84 3.72
CA PRO A 63 8.61 -12.35 2.75
C PRO A 63 8.41 -11.81 1.32
N SER A 64 7.15 -11.65 0.90
CA SER A 64 6.79 -11.09 -0.43
C SER A 64 7.32 -9.68 -0.64
N VAL A 65 7.27 -8.84 0.39
CA VAL A 65 7.75 -7.44 0.33
C VAL A 65 9.28 -7.39 0.39
N MET A 66 9.87 -8.23 1.23
CA MET A 66 11.32 -8.41 1.31
C MET A 66 11.92 -8.87 -0.02
N GLU A 67 11.28 -9.84 -0.68
CA GLU A 67 11.67 -10.36 -2.00
C GLU A 67 11.68 -9.26 -3.07
N HIS A 68 10.65 -8.41 -3.11
CA HIS A 68 10.61 -7.25 -4.02
C HIS A 68 11.80 -6.31 -3.82
N THR A 69 12.21 -6.09 -2.57
CA THR A 69 13.36 -5.22 -2.24
C THR A 69 14.72 -5.94 -2.23
N ALA A 70 14.76 -7.24 -2.50
CA ALA A 70 15.96 -8.08 -2.46
C ALA A 70 16.77 -7.96 -1.15
N THR A 71 16.08 -7.91 -0.01
CA THR A 71 16.70 -7.87 1.32
C THR A 71 15.89 -8.74 2.29
N THR A 72 16.50 -9.11 3.42
CA THR A 72 15.86 -9.86 4.52
C THR A 72 15.70 -9.02 5.78
N ASP A 73 16.19 -7.78 5.77
CA ASP A 73 16.11 -6.85 6.89
C ASP A 73 14.93 -5.88 6.69
N PRO A 74 13.94 -5.85 7.60
CA PRO A 74 12.76 -4.99 7.47
C PRO A 74 13.07 -3.48 7.50
N ILE A 75 14.16 -3.06 8.15
CA ILE A 75 14.61 -1.66 8.20
C ILE A 75 15.15 -1.27 6.82
N ILE A 76 15.95 -2.13 6.19
CA ILE A 76 16.46 -1.92 4.83
C ILE A 76 15.31 -1.94 3.83
N THR A 77 14.37 -2.88 3.97
CA THR A 77 13.14 -2.95 3.15
C THR A 77 12.38 -1.64 3.22
N MET A 78 12.11 -1.12 4.43
CA MET A 78 11.44 0.16 4.62
C MET A 78 12.14 1.30 3.87
N ALA A 79 13.45 1.43 4.05
CA ALA A 79 14.24 2.47 3.40
C ALA A 79 14.28 2.34 1.86
N SER A 80 14.27 1.11 1.35
CA SER A 80 14.20 0.82 -0.10
C SER A 80 12.84 1.20 -0.68
N LEU A 81 11.75 0.71 -0.06
CA LEU A 81 10.39 1.02 -0.49
C LEU A 81 10.09 2.52 -0.48
N ARG A 82 10.56 3.24 0.55
CA ARG A 82 10.34 4.69 0.64
C ARG A 82 10.99 5.42 -0.53
N ARG A 83 12.25 5.12 -0.80
CA ARG A 83 13.00 5.68 -1.94
C ARG A 83 12.36 5.33 -3.28
N GLU A 84 11.86 4.10 -3.42
CA GLU A 84 11.16 3.70 -4.63
C GLU A 84 9.84 4.48 -4.81
N LYS A 85 9.04 4.60 -3.75
CA LYS A 85 7.77 5.34 -3.78
C LYS A 85 7.96 6.82 -4.05
N ASP A 86 9.06 7.43 -3.59
CA ASP A 86 9.37 8.84 -3.86
C ASP A 86 9.55 9.13 -5.35
N ASN A 87 9.99 8.13 -6.12
CA ASN A 87 10.21 8.22 -7.56
C ASN A 87 9.09 7.58 -8.39
N PHE A 88 8.07 7.01 -7.73
CA PHE A 88 6.93 6.36 -8.37
C PHE A 88 5.96 7.41 -8.93
N LYS A 89 5.63 7.31 -10.21
CA LYS A 89 4.78 8.27 -10.94
C LYS A 89 3.39 7.71 -11.15
#